data_AF-A0A2H0Q6G7-F1
#
_entry.id   AF-A0A2H0Q6G7-F1
#
_cell.length_a   1.000
_cell.length_b   1.000
_cell.length_c   1.000
_cell.angle_alpha   90.00
_cell.angle_beta   90.00
_cell.angle_gamma   90.00
#
_symmetry.space_group_name_H-M   'P 1'
#
loop_
_entity.id
_entity.type
_entity.pdbx_description
1 polymer ?
#
loop_
_entity_poly.entity_id
_entity_poly.type
_entity_poly.pdbx_seq_one_letter_code
_entity_poly.pdbx_strand_id
1 'polypeptide(L)'
;MQKLKLILISFFFISPQLFAGILKFEKENTVIQKELAKLEYALRSDEKARLPQNLILKTGQKQPLPVRAGCEESVESRYINKNLEINEQLLNIMGTTEYSKQYLGCSHKIAFYLALEKVLHKYKTSNKRDIEKRKLTKSQRRNIKDIIETIIQRTHHLLLKEKITIDIYDIDSDEFFMVSNFKLKRVLGKDHYRIGVNPKIFALDIPKDALIAVLAHELQHTMDYSDKSFVTGIIPIGIKLLIKKHRYRYERQTDLKTLLNGYGNGLISYKRWQYRLLSSDDLKVKRENYLTPGEIELIHKKMKTKEARIRKALSGRMPKNLEEWREYLN
;
A
#
# COMPACT_ATOMS: atom_id res chain seq x y z
N MET A 1 5.24 34.41 -23.82
CA MET A 1 5.13 34.97 -22.44
C MET A 1 3.74 35.56 -22.14
N GLN A 2 3.11 36.28 -23.06
CA GLN A 2 1.75 36.85 -22.86
C GLN A 2 0.64 35.78 -22.75
N LYS A 3 0.73 34.66 -23.50
CA LYS A 3 -0.29 33.59 -23.45
C LYS A 3 -0.30 32.77 -22.15
N LEU A 4 0.86 32.48 -21.57
CA LEU A 4 0.94 31.76 -20.28
C LEU A 4 0.53 32.65 -19.09
N LYS A 5 0.84 33.95 -19.15
CA LYS A 5 0.28 34.94 -18.23
C LYS A 5 -1.23 35.03 -18.38
N LEU A 6 -1.79 34.97 -19.59
CA LEU A 6 -3.25 34.94 -19.80
C LEU A 6 -3.90 33.66 -19.21
N ILE A 7 -3.26 32.50 -19.35
CA ILE A 7 -3.76 31.22 -18.80
C ILE A 7 -3.71 31.23 -17.26
N LEU A 8 -2.67 31.78 -16.65
CA LEU A 8 -2.58 31.91 -15.20
C LEU A 8 -3.53 32.98 -14.65
N ILE A 9 -3.71 34.09 -15.38
CA ILE A 9 -4.69 35.14 -15.05
C ILE A 9 -6.12 34.61 -15.15
N SER A 10 -6.44 33.73 -16.10
CA SER A 10 -7.78 33.14 -16.18
C SER A 10 -8.10 32.18 -15.02
N PHE A 11 -7.10 31.48 -14.45
CA PHE A 11 -7.29 30.69 -13.23
C PHE A 11 -7.57 31.55 -11.98
N PHE A 12 -7.04 32.77 -11.91
CA PHE A 12 -7.29 33.72 -10.81
C PHE A 12 -8.77 34.15 -10.73
N PHE A 13 -9.44 34.28 -11.87
CA PHE A 13 -10.86 34.65 -11.93
C PHE A 13 -11.83 33.47 -11.70
N ILE A 14 -11.35 32.22 -11.77
CA ILE A 14 -12.17 31.00 -11.65
C ILE A 14 -12.15 30.45 -10.21
N SER A 15 -11.00 30.49 -9.53
CA SER A 15 -10.91 30.15 -8.10
C SER A 15 -9.67 30.80 -7.47
N PRO A 16 -9.83 31.98 -6.83
CA PRO A 16 -8.72 32.70 -6.19
C PRO A 16 -7.97 31.86 -5.13
N GLN A 17 -8.68 30.94 -4.46
CA GLN A 17 -8.13 30.05 -3.43
C GLN A 17 -7.25 28.95 -4.02
N LEU A 18 -7.64 28.37 -5.17
CA LEU A 18 -6.83 27.38 -5.88
C LEU A 18 -5.57 28.04 -6.47
N PHE A 19 -5.70 29.26 -7.01
CA PHE A 19 -4.58 30.02 -7.54
C PHE A 19 -3.59 30.44 -6.44
N ALA A 20 -4.08 30.90 -5.28
CA ALA A 20 -3.25 31.16 -4.12
C ALA A 20 -2.55 29.88 -3.60
N GLY A 21 -3.24 28.73 -3.64
CA GLY A 21 -2.67 27.42 -3.32
C GLY A 21 -1.57 26.99 -4.29
N ILE A 22 -1.78 27.17 -5.59
CA ILE A 22 -0.79 26.87 -6.65
C ILE A 22 0.42 27.80 -6.54
N LEU A 23 0.22 29.12 -6.37
CA LEU A 23 1.33 30.07 -6.22
C LEU A 23 2.12 29.88 -4.92
N LYS A 24 1.44 29.53 -3.82
CA LYS A 24 2.09 29.20 -2.55
C LYS A 24 2.90 27.90 -2.68
N PHE A 25 2.32 26.89 -3.33
CA PHE A 25 2.98 25.61 -3.64
C PHE A 25 4.15 25.77 -4.64
N GLU A 26 4.04 26.71 -5.58
CA GLU A 26 5.08 27.05 -6.55
C GLU A 26 6.27 27.76 -5.88
N LYS A 27 6.01 28.68 -4.93
CA LYS A 27 7.05 29.35 -4.14
C LYS A 27 7.79 28.41 -3.19
N GLU A 28 7.12 27.37 -2.70
CA GLU A 28 7.68 26.45 -1.70
C GLU A 28 8.45 25.26 -2.33
N ASN A 29 8.36 25.04 -3.65
CA ASN A 29 8.88 23.83 -4.28
C ASN A 29 9.82 24.11 -5.48
N THR A 30 11.09 24.39 -5.18
CA THR A 30 12.17 24.70 -6.14
C THR A 30 12.41 23.61 -7.20
N VAL A 31 12.04 22.36 -6.92
CA VAL A 31 12.14 21.24 -7.87
C VAL A 31 11.05 21.34 -8.94
N ILE A 32 9.83 21.71 -8.56
CA ILE A 32 8.71 21.87 -9.51
C ILE A 32 8.96 23.06 -10.42
N GLN A 33 9.48 24.17 -9.90
CA GLN A 33 9.84 25.33 -10.72
C GLN A 33 10.92 25.03 -11.76
N LYS A 34 11.97 24.27 -11.40
CA LYS A 34 13.00 23.86 -12.37
C LYS A 34 12.45 22.97 -13.48
N GLU A 35 11.46 22.13 -13.19
CA GLU A 35 10.90 21.20 -14.17
C GLU A 35 9.83 21.86 -15.05
N LEU A 36 9.02 22.76 -14.50
CA LEU A 36 8.13 23.62 -15.29
C LEU A 36 8.94 24.51 -16.23
N ALA A 37 10.06 25.07 -15.78
CA ALA A 37 10.97 25.84 -16.63
C ALA A 37 11.57 25.00 -17.78
N LYS A 38 11.86 23.72 -17.56
CA LYS A 38 12.32 22.79 -18.61
C LYS A 38 11.22 22.45 -19.61
N LEU A 39 10.00 22.23 -19.14
CA LEU A 39 8.82 22.02 -19.99
C LEU A 39 8.50 23.26 -20.83
N GLU A 40 8.53 24.44 -20.22
CA GLU A 40 8.42 25.72 -20.93
C GLU A 40 9.51 25.89 -21.99
N TYR A 41 10.76 25.54 -21.66
CA TYR A 41 11.86 25.60 -22.61
C TYR A 41 11.66 24.63 -23.79
N ALA A 42 11.28 23.38 -23.50
CA ALA A 42 11.03 22.35 -24.52
C ALA A 42 9.90 22.76 -25.48
N LEU A 43 8.81 23.30 -24.95
CA LEU A 43 7.68 23.81 -25.74
C LEU A 43 8.06 25.02 -26.60
N ARG A 44 8.94 25.90 -26.10
CA ARG A 44 9.48 27.03 -26.88
C ARG A 44 10.51 26.60 -27.93
N SER A 45 11.25 25.51 -27.72
CA SER A 45 12.21 24.99 -28.68
C SER A 45 11.56 24.23 -29.83
N ASP A 46 10.44 23.54 -29.57
CA ASP A 46 9.65 22.87 -30.62
C ASP A 46 8.96 23.89 -31.55
N GLU A 47 8.58 25.05 -31.03
CA GLU A 47 8.04 26.16 -31.83
C GLU A 47 9.06 26.79 -32.80
N LYS A 48 10.37 26.47 -32.63
CA LYS A 48 11.46 26.92 -33.52
C LYS A 48 11.93 25.86 -34.53
N ALA A 49 11.44 24.62 -34.44
CA ALA A 49 11.75 23.58 -35.42
C ALA A 49 10.86 23.77 -36.67
N ARG A 50 11.33 24.58 -37.62
CA ARG A 50 10.76 24.60 -38.98
C ARG A 50 10.88 23.21 -39.60
N LEU A 51 9.74 22.63 -39.98
CA LEU A 51 9.66 21.49 -40.90
C LEU A 51 10.48 21.81 -42.18
N PRO A 52 11.30 20.88 -42.71
CA PRO A 52 11.91 21.07 -44.01
C PRO A 52 10.80 21.04 -45.08
N GLN A 53 10.54 22.20 -45.68
CA GLN A 53 9.88 22.26 -46.97
C GLN A 53 10.89 21.81 -48.01
N ASN A 54 10.81 20.54 -48.43
CA ASN A 54 11.08 20.02 -49.78
C ASN A 54 11.21 18.49 -49.71
N LEU A 55 10.08 17.79 -49.89
CA LEU A 55 10.08 16.42 -50.39
C LEU A 55 9.26 16.41 -51.69
N ILE A 56 9.95 16.49 -52.81
CA ILE A 56 9.37 16.29 -54.13
C ILE A 56 9.11 14.78 -54.28
N LEU A 57 7.85 14.37 -54.19
CA LEU A 57 7.41 13.08 -54.69
C LEU A 57 6.66 13.30 -56.01
N LYS A 58 7.25 12.78 -57.09
CA LYS A 58 6.60 12.60 -58.38
C LYS A 58 5.45 11.61 -58.19
N THR A 59 4.21 12.04 -58.39
CA THR A 59 3.18 11.30 -59.15
C THR A 59 1.97 12.21 -59.33
N GLY A 60 1.56 12.39 -60.58
CA GLY A 60 0.34 13.11 -60.92
C GLY A 60 -0.89 12.22 -60.71
N GLN A 61 -1.91 12.77 -60.06
CA GLN A 61 -3.32 12.72 -60.48
C GLN A 61 -4.18 13.47 -59.45
N LYS A 62 -5.04 14.37 -59.95
CA LYS A 62 -6.03 15.11 -59.17
C LYS A 62 -7.31 14.28 -59.06
N GLN A 63 -7.79 14.05 -57.84
CA GLN A 63 -9.22 13.94 -57.54
C GLN A 63 -9.51 14.61 -56.18
N PRO A 64 -10.64 15.32 -56.01
CA PRO A 64 -11.02 15.88 -54.72
C PRO A 64 -11.71 14.80 -53.87
N LEU A 65 -11.24 14.60 -52.65
CA LEU A 65 -11.95 13.82 -51.62
C LEU A 65 -12.90 14.74 -50.82
N PRO A 66 -14.08 14.25 -50.42
CA PRO A 66 -15.05 15.05 -49.70
C PRO A 66 -14.62 15.26 -48.24
N VAL A 67 -14.88 16.47 -47.74
CA VAL A 67 -14.81 16.82 -46.33
C VAL A 67 -15.89 16.03 -45.59
N ARG A 68 -15.49 15.10 -44.71
CA ARG A 68 -16.38 14.54 -43.66
C ARG A 68 -15.73 14.73 -42.30
N ALA A 69 -16.39 15.54 -41.48
CA ALA A 69 -16.18 15.61 -40.05
C ALA A 69 -16.75 14.33 -39.39
N GLY A 70 -16.00 13.76 -38.45
CA GLY A 70 -16.43 12.62 -37.64
C GLY A 70 -15.24 11.84 -37.10
N CYS A 71 -14.77 12.20 -35.89
CA CYS A 71 -13.91 11.32 -35.12
C CYS A 71 -14.79 10.40 -34.28
N GLU A 72 -14.88 9.14 -34.68
CA GLU A 72 -15.51 8.06 -33.91
C GLU A 72 -14.67 7.65 -32.69
N GLU A 73 -15.37 7.43 -31.58
CA GLU A 73 -14.92 6.82 -30.34
C GLU A 73 -14.37 5.40 -30.56
N SER A 74 -13.06 5.20 -30.70
CA SER A 74 -12.53 3.81 -30.67
C SER A 74 -11.14 3.61 -30.07
N VAL A 75 -10.37 4.69 -29.87
CA VAL A 75 -9.04 4.65 -29.23
C VAL A 75 -9.08 5.23 -27.81
N GLU A 76 -9.88 6.26 -27.58
CA GLU A 76 -10.02 6.95 -26.29
C GLU A 76 -10.66 6.06 -25.21
N SER A 77 -11.67 5.28 -25.58
CA SER A 77 -12.41 4.38 -24.69
C SER A 77 -11.62 3.17 -24.21
N ARG A 78 -10.56 2.76 -24.92
CA ARG A 78 -9.69 1.63 -24.53
C ARG A 78 -8.55 2.02 -23.60
N TYR A 79 -8.06 3.26 -23.69
CA TYR A 79 -6.97 3.73 -22.81
C TYR A 79 -7.49 4.23 -21.46
N ILE A 80 -8.70 4.82 -21.43
CA ILE A 80 -9.32 5.37 -20.22
C ILE A 80 -9.84 4.26 -19.29
N ASN A 81 -10.29 3.12 -19.81
CA ASN A 81 -10.96 2.08 -19.03
C ASN A 81 -10.06 1.26 -18.07
N LYS A 82 -8.72 1.37 -18.15
CA LYS A 82 -7.83 0.48 -17.38
C LYS A 82 -7.42 1.03 -16.01
N ASN A 83 -7.70 2.31 -15.69
CA ASN A 83 -7.20 2.98 -14.47
C ASN A 83 -8.24 3.89 -13.77
N LEU A 84 -9.53 3.52 -13.79
CA LEU A 84 -10.65 4.45 -13.52
C LEU A 84 -11.03 4.71 -12.06
N GLU A 85 -10.46 4.06 -11.05
CA GLU A 85 -10.97 4.23 -9.67
C GLU A 85 -10.41 5.48 -8.95
N ILE A 86 -9.37 6.13 -9.49
CA ILE A 86 -8.78 7.37 -8.91
C ILE A 86 -9.15 8.62 -9.72
N ASN A 87 -9.74 8.47 -10.91
CA ASN A 87 -9.90 9.56 -11.86
C ASN A 87 -11.29 10.23 -11.89
N GLU A 88 -12.34 9.68 -11.26
CA GLU A 88 -13.68 10.29 -11.35
C GLU A 88 -13.78 11.69 -10.74
N GLN A 89 -13.09 11.96 -9.62
CA GLN A 89 -13.11 13.30 -9.00
C GLN A 89 -12.33 14.32 -9.85
N LEU A 90 -11.20 13.92 -10.44
CA LEU A 90 -10.41 14.78 -11.34
C LEU A 90 -11.11 14.99 -12.68
N LEU A 91 -11.77 13.97 -13.22
CA LEU A 91 -12.59 14.06 -14.43
C LEU A 91 -13.83 14.93 -14.23
N ASN A 92 -14.47 14.90 -13.05
CA ASN A 92 -15.59 15.80 -12.73
C ASN A 92 -15.15 17.27 -12.62
N ILE A 93 -13.94 17.53 -12.11
CA ILE A 93 -13.38 18.90 -12.05
C ILE A 93 -12.99 19.39 -13.46
N MET A 94 -12.54 18.51 -14.36
CA MET A 94 -12.13 18.88 -15.72
C MET A 94 -13.28 18.89 -16.75
N GLY A 95 -14.32 18.09 -16.52
CA GLY A 95 -15.50 17.97 -17.39
C GLY A 95 -16.53 19.10 -17.23
N THR A 96 -16.39 19.92 -16.19
CA THR A 96 -17.31 21.02 -15.85
C THR A 96 -16.87 22.39 -16.35
N THR A 97 -15.70 22.51 -16.98
CA THR A 97 -15.27 23.80 -17.55
C THR A 97 -15.50 23.82 -19.06
N GLU A 98 -16.36 24.74 -19.50
CA GLU A 98 -16.69 25.02 -20.91
C GLU A 98 -15.44 25.23 -21.79
N TYR A 99 -14.33 25.66 -21.16
CA TYR A 99 -13.03 25.87 -21.77
C TYR A 99 -12.33 24.58 -22.28
N SER A 100 -12.51 23.44 -21.59
CA SER A 100 -11.86 22.16 -21.97
C SER A 100 -12.52 21.49 -23.19
N LYS A 101 -13.76 21.89 -23.49
CA LYS A 101 -14.52 21.45 -24.67
C LYS A 101 -14.14 22.21 -25.94
N GLN A 102 -13.71 23.47 -25.82
CA GLN A 102 -13.59 24.36 -26.97
C GLN A 102 -12.16 24.54 -27.54
N TYR A 103 -11.10 24.32 -26.75
CA TYR A 103 -9.75 24.77 -27.16
C TYR A 103 -8.60 23.75 -27.07
N LEU A 104 -8.86 22.50 -26.70
CA LEU A 104 -7.83 21.45 -26.67
C LEU A 104 -8.19 20.36 -27.67
N GLY A 105 -7.58 20.40 -28.85
CA GLY A 105 -7.59 19.26 -29.78
C GLY A 105 -7.01 18.01 -29.12
N CYS A 106 -7.41 16.82 -29.57
CA CYS A 106 -7.07 15.53 -28.91
C CYS A 106 -5.58 15.37 -28.59
N SER A 107 -4.69 15.86 -29.45
CA SER A 107 -3.23 15.82 -29.23
C SER A 107 -2.77 16.56 -27.96
N HIS A 108 -3.40 17.68 -27.62
CA HIS A 108 -3.04 18.48 -26.45
C HIS A 108 -3.58 17.88 -25.14
N LYS A 109 -4.76 17.25 -25.18
CA LYS A 109 -5.30 16.52 -24.03
C LYS A 109 -4.40 15.33 -23.69
N ILE A 110 -4.00 14.55 -24.70
CA ILE A 110 -3.10 13.40 -24.51
C ILE A 110 -1.74 13.86 -23.96
N ALA A 111 -1.14 14.92 -24.52
CA ALA A 111 0.12 15.46 -24.03
C ALA A 111 0.04 15.93 -22.56
N PHE A 112 -1.07 16.58 -22.18
CA PHE A 112 -1.31 17.00 -20.80
C PHE A 112 -1.46 15.80 -19.85
N TYR A 113 -2.24 14.78 -20.22
CA TYR A 113 -2.37 13.55 -19.43
C TYR A 113 -1.02 12.84 -19.25
N LEU A 114 -0.23 12.70 -20.31
CA LEU A 114 1.10 12.08 -20.24
C LEU A 114 2.07 12.89 -19.37
N ALA A 115 2.00 14.23 -19.43
CA ALA A 115 2.78 15.10 -18.57
C ALA A 115 2.36 14.96 -17.10
N LEU A 116 1.06 14.94 -16.81
CA LEU A 116 0.51 14.77 -15.47
C LEU A 116 0.89 13.40 -14.89
N GLU A 117 0.78 12.32 -15.67
CA GLU A 117 1.25 10.99 -15.24
C GLU A 117 2.74 10.98 -14.92
N LYS A 118 3.59 11.62 -15.74
CA LYS A 118 5.03 11.73 -15.47
C LYS A 118 5.31 12.49 -14.18
N VAL A 119 4.59 13.59 -13.92
CA VAL A 119 4.72 14.38 -12.69
C VAL A 119 4.27 13.57 -11.48
N LEU A 120 3.11 12.90 -11.55
CA LEU A 120 2.59 12.05 -10.49
C LEU A 120 3.50 10.84 -10.22
N HIS A 121 4.06 10.24 -11.26
CA HIS A 121 5.03 9.16 -11.14
C HIS A 121 6.34 9.63 -10.49
N LYS A 122 6.87 10.79 -10.90
CA LYS A 122 8.07 11.40 -10.31
C LYS A 122 7.84 11.80 -8.85
N TYR A 123 6.66 12.32 -8.51
CA TYR A 123 6.28 12.65 -7.14
C TYR A 123 6.13 11.40 -6.26
N LYS A 124 5.47 10.35 -6.77
CA LYS A 124 5.39 9.06 -6.08
C LYS A 124 6.79 8.47 -5.83
N THR A 125 7.71 8.57 -6.78
CA THR A 125 9.08 8.02 -6.66
C THR A 125 10.05 8.89 -5.86
N SER A 126 9.87 10.22 -5.81
CA SER A 126 10.67 11.10 -4.96
C SER A 126 10.25 10.99 -3.49
N ASN A 127 8.94 10.95 -3.21
CA ASN A 127 8.43 10.80 -1.85
C ASN A 127 8.70 9.39 -1.30
N LYS A 128 8.71 8.35 -2.15
CA LYS A 128 9.10 6.99 -1.77
C LYS A 128 10.54 6.94 -1.22
N ARG A 129 11.49 7.69 -1.82
CA ARG A 129 12.90 7.74 -1.38
C ARG A 129 13.11 8.41 -0.02
N ASP A 130 12.32 9.42 0.33
CA ASP A 130 12.40 10.09 1.65
C ASP A 130 11.65 9.33 2.76
N ILE A 131 10.72 8.45 2.39
CA ILE A 131 10.02 7.54 3.30
C ILE A 131 10.88 6.30 3.61
N GLU A 132 11.66 5.81 2.64
CA GLU A 132 12.46 4.58 2.74
C GLU A 132 13.60 4.61 3.78
N LYS A 133 14.04 5.77 4.26
CA LYS A 133 15.15 5.87 5.25
C LYS A 133 14.74 6.25 6.67
N ARG A 134 13.43 6.33 6.96
CA ARG A 134 13.00 6.76 8.29
C ARG A 134 13.26 5.66 9.30
N LYS A 135 13.98 5.98 10.38
CA LYS A 135 14.12 5.13 11.57
C LYS A 135 12.93 5.36 12.49
N LEU A 136 12.62 4.39 13.35
CA LEU A 136 11.65 4.64 14.43
C LEU A 136 12.18 5.74 15.36
N THR A 137 11.32 6.71 15.66
CA THR A 137 11.61 7.72 16.68
C THR A 137 11.65 7.08 18.06
N LYS A 138 12.31 7.73 19.04
CA LYS A 138 12.32 7.28 20.44
C LYS A 138 10.91 7.13 21.01
N SER A 139 10.01 8.05 20.65
CA SER A 139 8.60 8.02 21.08
C SER A 139 7.84 6.84 20.50
N GLN A 140 8.01 6.54 19.21
CA GLN A 140 7.38 5.38 18.57
C GLN A 140 7.85 4.07 19.20
N ARG A 141 9.15 3.94 19.48
CA ARG A 141 9.71 2.77 20.17
C ARG A 141 9.11 2.59 21.55
N ARG A 142 9.00 3.68 22.34
CA ARG A 142 8.39 3.64 23.68
C ARG A 142 6.94 3.17 23.59
N ASN A 143 6.13 3.80 22.73
CA ASN A 143 4.74 3.42 22.53
C ASN A 143 4.57 1.94 22.14
N ILE A 144 5.41 1.42 21.25
CA ILE A 144 5.39 0.00 20.89
C ILE A 144 5.73 -0.89 22.11
N LYS A 145 6.74 -0.51 22.92
CA LYS A 145 7.09 -1.26 24.14
C LYS A 145 5.92 -1.29 25.13
N ASP A 146 5.28 -0.16 25.35
CA ASP A 146 4.15 -0.04 26.28
C ASP A 146 2.97 -0.93 25.82
N ILE A 147 2.69 -0.96 24.50
CA ILE A 147 1.70 -1.86 23.91
C ILE A 147 2.08 -3.33 24.11
N ILE A 148 3.34 -3.70 23.83
CA ILE A 148 3.83 -5.08 24.00
C ILE A 148 3.68 -5.52 25.45
N GLU A 149 4.09 -4.69 26.40
CA GLU A 149 3.97 -5.00 27.84
C GLU A 149 2.50 -5.21 28.23
N THR A 150 1.60 -4.35 27.74
CA THR A 150 0.16 -4.49 27.95
C THR A 150 -0.38 -5.82 27.39
N ILE A 151 0.05 -6.21 26.19
CA ILE A 151 -0.37 -7.48 25.56
C ILE A 151 0.14 -8.67 26.37
N ILE A 152 1.40 -8.63 26.81
CA ILE A 152 2.02 -9.69 27.61
C ILE A 152 1.26 -9.90 28.92
N GLN A 153 0.99 -8.81 29.65
CA GLN A 153 0.26 -8.87 30.90
C GLN A 153 -1.16 -9.42 30.72
N ARG A 154 -1.82 -9.11 29.60
CA ARG A 154 -3.22 -9.49 29.37
C ARG A 154 -3.41 -10.91 28.83
N THR A 155 -2.60 -11.32 27.85
CA THR A 155 -2.88 -12.54 27.06
C THR A 155 -1.67 -13.46 26.88
N HIS A 156 -0.45 -12.95 26.99
CA HIS A 156 0.78 -13.75 26.76
C HIS A 156 1.59 -13.92 28.04
N HIS A 157 0.92 -14.20 29.16
CA HIS A 157 1.51 -14.28 30.50
C HIS A 157 2.60 -15.36 30.62
N LEU A 158 2.63 -16.37 29.74
CA LEU A 158 3.72 -17.35 29.68
C LEU A 158 5.07 -16.69 29.44
N LEU A 159 5.09 -15.61 28.66
CA LEU A 159 6.31 -14.84 28.39
C LEU A 159 6.87 -14.14 29.65
N LEU A 160 6.04 -13.88 30.67
CA LEU A 160 6.52 -13.34 31.96
C LEU A 160 7.35 -14.37 32.74
N LYS A 161 7.02 -15.67 32.62
CA LYS A 161 7.68 -16.75 33.37
C LYS A 161 9.10 -17.02 32.85
N GLU A 162 9.28 -16.90 31.54
CA GLU A 162 10.50 -17.28 30.82
C GLU A 162 11.65 -16.26 30.92
N LYS A 163 11.50 -15.20 31.74
CA LYS A 163 12.50 -14.12 31.90
C LYS A 163 13.00 -13.56 30.55
N ILE A 164 12.12 -13.47 29.55
CA ILE A 164 12.51 -13.04 28.22
C ILE A 164 12.75 -11.53 28.16
N THR A 165 13.57 -11.10 27.20
CA THR A 165 13.72 -9.69 26.82
C THR A 165 13.25 -9.50 25.39
N ILE A 166 12.48 -8.44 25.13
CA ILE A 166 11.97 -8.10 23.80
C ILE A 166 12.57 -6.76 23.36
N ASP A 167 13.36 -6.81 22.31
CA ASP A 167 13.91 -5.63 21.66
C ASP A 167 13.18 -5.29 20.36
N ILE A 168 13.13 -3.99 20.07
CA ILE A 168 12.53 -3.47 18.84
C ILE A 168 13.66 -3.01 17.92
N TYR A 169 13.62 -3.41 16.67
CA TYR A 169 14.56 -2.94 15.67
C TYR A 169 13.85 -2.51 14.38
N ASP A 170 14.51 -1.66 13.62
CA ASP A 170 13.94 -1.16 12.37
C ASP A 170 14.15 -2.21 11.28
N ILE A 171 13.09 -2.49 10.51
CA ILE A 171 13.22 -3.21 9.25
C ILE A 171 12.95 -2.24 8.10
N ASP A 172 13.67 -2.46 7.01
CA ASP A 172 13.39 -1.81 5.73
C ASP A 172 13.00 -2.91 4.75
N SER A 173 11.69 -3.03 4.51
CA SER A 173 11.11 -4.03 3.62
C SER A 173 9.87 -3.45 2.94
N ASP A 174 9.68 -3.75 1.67
CA ASP A 174 8.45 -3.42 0.96
C ASP A 174 7.35 -4.49 1.19
N GLU A 175 7.73 -5.69 1.64
CA GLU A 175 6.82 -6.83 1.84
C GLU A 175 6.33 -6.99 3.28
N PHE A 176 7.15 -6.56 4.25
CA PHE A 176 6.91 -6.77 5.67
C PHE A 176 6.80 -5.46 6.44
N PHE A 177 5.67 -5.30 7.13
CA PHE A 177 5.45 -4.20 8.07
C PHE A 177 5.97 -4.52 9.47
N MET A 178 5.89 -5.79 9.87
CA MET A 178 6.41 -6.30 11.13
C MET A 178 6.92 -7.71 10.91
N VAL A 179 7.98 -8.08 11.63
CA VAL A 179 8.53 -9.44 11.62
C VAL A 179 9.05 -9.78 13.00
N SER A 180 8.76 -10.99 13.46
CA SER A 180 9.49 -11.56 14.59
C SER A 180 10.80 -12.18 14.09
N ASN A 181 11.94 -11.68 14.58
CA ASN A 181 13.24 -12.24 14.25
C ASN A 181 13.81 -12.99 15.46
N PHE A 182 13.85 -14.31 15.30
CA PHE A 182 14.35 -15.24 16.30
C PHE A 182 15.86 -15.34 16.23
N LYS A 183 16.56 -14.27 16.64
CA LYS A 183 17.97 -14.42 17.04
C LYS A 183 17.98 -14.91 18.47
N LEU A 184 17.83 -16.22 18.68
CA LEU A 184 17.95 -16.81 20.00
C LEU A 184 19.41 -16.64 20.48
N LYS A 185 19.69 -15.53 21.14
CA LYS A 185 20.91 -15.32 21.91
C LYS A 185 20.50 -15.46 23.37
N ARG A 186 21.04 -16.48 24.03
CA ARG A 186 20.95 -16.57 25.48
C ARG A 186 22.01 -15.66 26.06
N VAL A 187 21.59 -14.47 26.50
CA VAL A 187 22.49 -13.50 27.16
C VAL A 187 22.22 -13.59 28.65
N LEU A 188 23.22 -14.00 29.43
CA LEU A 188 23.11 -14.14 30.89
C LEU A 188 21.92 -15.01 31.33
N GLY A 189 21.66 -16.10 30.59
CA GLY A 189 20.56 -17.03 30.90
C GLY A 189 19.15 -16.55 30.52
N LYS A 190 19.01 -15.40 29.87
CA LYS A 190 17.73 -14.89 29.35
C LYS A 190 17.65 -15.07 27.84
N ASP A 191 16.49 -15.53 27.37
CA ASP A 191 16.22 -15.60 25.94
C ASP A 191 15.85 -14.20 25.43
N HIS A 192 16.51 -13.80 24.35
CA HIS A 192 16.38 -12.47 23.76
C HIS A 192 15.61 -12.56 22.43
N TYR A 193 14.43 -11.95 22.40
CA TYR A 193 13.56 -11.89 21.22
C TYR A 193 13.57 -10.50 20.61
N ARG A 194 13.37 -10.42 19.29
CA ARG A 194 13.41 -9.15 18.57
C ARG A 194 12.20 -9.03 17.66
N ILE A 195 11.46 -7.93 17.79
CA ILE A 195 10.39 -7.55 16.87
C ILE A 195 10.93 -6.47 15.95
N GLY A 196 11.01 -6.81 14.67
CA GLY A 196 11.31 -5.90 13.58
C GLY A 196 10.07 -5.11 13.22
N VAL A 197 10.17 -3.79 13.18
CA VAL A 197 9.06 -2.91 12.87
C VAL A 197 9.47 -1.97 11.75
N ASN A 198 8.65 -1.92 10.71
CA ASN A 198 8.87 -1.05 9.57
C ASN A 198 8.38 0.35 9.91
N PRO A 199 9.23 1.39 9.94
CA PRO A 199 8.80 2.73 10.29
C PRO A 199 7.74 3.31 9.34
N LYS A 200 7.61 2.75 8.12
CA LYS A 200 6.56 3.08 7.16
C LYS A 200 5.15 2.93 7.76
N ILE A 201 4.93 2.04 8.73
CA ILE A 201 3.59 1.87 9.34
C ILE A 201 3.06 3.15 9.98
N PHE A 202 3.94 3.98 10.55
CA PHE A 202 3.56 5.25 11.16
C PHE A 202 3.38 6.35 10.13
N ALA A 203 4.15 6.33 9.05
CA ALA A 203 3.97 7.26 7.94
C ALA A 203 2.67 6.99 7.17
N LEU A 204 2.21 5.74 7.17
CA LEU A 204 0.99 5.26 6.53
C LEU A 204 -0.21 5.19 7.50
N ASP A 205 -0.09 5.85 8.66
CA ASP A 205 -1.14 6.01 9.66
C ASP A 205 -1.88 4.70 10.01
N ILE A 206 -1.10 3.70 10.47
CA ILE A 206 -1.68 2.44 10.94
C ILE A 206 -2.69 2.70 12.08
N PRO A 207 -3.92 2.16 12.01
CA PRO A 207 -4.88 2.27 13.10
C PRO A 207 -4.32 1.70 14.41
N LYS A 208 -4.65 2.32 15.54
CA LYS A 208 -4.14 1.90 16.86
C LYS A 208 -4.50 0.45 17.18
N ASP A 209 -5.73 0.04 16.90
CA ASP A 209 -6.21 -1.33 17.13
C ASP A 209 -5.54 -2.34 16.19
N ALA A 210 -5.29 -1.95 14.93
CA ALA A 210 -4.50 -2.72 13.99
C ALA A 210 -3.08 -2.96 14.51
N LEU A 211 -2.39 -1.91 14.98
CA LEU A 211 -1.04 -2.00 15.56
C LEU A 211 -1.00 -2.95 16.76
N ILE A 212 -1.97 -2.85 17.67
CA ILE A 212 -2.08 -3.74 18.84
C ILE A 212 -2.25 -5.20 18.40
N ALA A 213 -3.14 -5.46 17.44
CA ALA A 213 -3.43 -6.83 17.01
C ALA A 213 -2.27 -7.48 16.24
N VAL A 214 -1.57 -6.73 15.38
CA VAL A 214 -0.39 -7.28 14.70
C VAL A 214 0.75 -7.51 15.71
N LEU A 215 0.93 -6.65 16.72
CA LEU A 215 1.89 -6.92 17.80
C LEU A 215 1.52 -8.17 18.60
N ALA A 216 0.23 -8.42 18.84
CA ALA A 216 -0.22 -9.65 19.47
C ALA A 216 0.06 -10.89 18.60
N HIS A 217 -0.08 -10.77 17.27
CA HIS A 217 0.30 -11.82 16.33
C HIS A 217 1.81 -12.13 16.39
N GLU A 218 2.66 -11.10 16.39
CA GLU A 218 4.11 -11.26 16.53
C GLU A 218 4.52 -11.87 17.89
N LEU A 219 3.83 -11.49 18.97
CA LEU A 219 4.05 -12.08 20.29
C LEU A 219 3.56 -13.53 20.36
N GLN A 220 2.52 -13.89 19.63
CA GLN A 220 2.08 -15.28 19.53
C GLN A 220 3.12 -16.15 18.84
N HIS A 221 3.82 -15.63 17.82
CA HIS A 221 4.99 -16.32 17.29
C HIS A 221 6.02 -16.54 18.39
N THR A 222 6.39 -15.49 19.14
CA THR A 222 7.36 -15.57 20.25
C THR A 222 6.99 -16.65 21.29
N MET A 223 5.71 -16.71 21.70
CA MET A 223 5.21 -17.71 22.64
C MET A 223 5.28 -19.14 22.10
N ASP A 224 5.01 -19.34 20.80
CA ASP A 224 5.13 -20.65 20.17
C ASP A 224 6.57 -21.21 20.19
N TYR A 225 7.57 -20.33 20.33
CA TYR A 225 8.98 -20.71 20.45
C TYR A 225 9.42 -20.89 21.90
N SER A 226 8.93 -20.08 22.85
CA SER A 226 9.28 -20.23 24.27
C SER A 226 8.84 -21.59 24.80
N ASP A 227 7.69 -22.09 24.35
CA ASP A 227 7.11 -23.35 24.82
C ASP A 227 7.81 -24.61 24.27
N LYS A 228 8.89 -24.48 23.47
CA LYS A 228 9.53 -25.62 22.80
C LYS A 228 11.05 -25.59 22.90
N SER A 229 11.65 -26.79 23.00
CA SER A 229 13.11 -26.93 22.92
C SER A 229 13.66 -26.48 21.56
N PHE A 230 14.89 -25.97 21.53
CA PHE A 230 15.54 -25.46 20.31
C PHE A 230 15.53 -26.46 19.14
N VAL A 231 15.75 -27.73 19.44
CA VAL A 231 15.85 -28.82 18.45
C VAL A 231 14.46 -29.30 17.99
N THR A 232 13.49 -29.39 18.90
CA THR A 232 12.14 -29.93 18.56
C THR A 232 11.12 -28.86 18.18
N GLY A 233 11.42 -27.59 18.42
CA GLY A 233 10.53 -26.45 18.18
C GLY A 233 11.04 -25.48 17.13
N ILE A 234 12.17 -24.83 17.41
CA ILE A 234 12.67 -23.68 16.63
C ILE A 234 13.11 -24.11 15.23
N ILE A 235 13.95 -25.15 15.11
CA ILE A 235 14.44 -25.65 13.81
C ILE A 235 13.29 -26.14 12.91
N PRO A 236 12.34 -26.98 13.39
CA PRO A 236 11.19 -27.40 12.60
C PRO A 236 10.30 -26.23 12.14
N ILE A 237 10.14 -25.18 12.95
CA ILE A 237 9.35 -24.01 12.54
C ILE A 237 10.09 -23.22 11.45
N GLY A 238 11.41 -23.02 11.58
CA GLY A 238 12.23 -22.39 10.54
C GLY A 238 12.16 -23.13 9.20
N ILE A 239 12.26 -24.47 9.20
CA ILE A 239 12.12 -25.32 7.99
C ILE A 239 10.69 -25.28 7.45
N LYS A 240 9.68 -25.30 8.33
CA LYS A 240 8.26 -25.19 7.95
C LYS A 240 7.94 -23.85 7.29
N LEU A 241 8.60 -22.76 7.67
CA LEU A 241 8.42 -21.46 7.04
C LEU A 241 9.00 -21.42 5.61
N LEU A 242 9.95 -22.29 5.26
CA LEU A 242 10.48 -22.40 3.89
C LEU A 242 9.53 -23.16 2.95
N ILE A 243 8.71 -24.07 3.49
CA ILE A 243 7.76 -24.87 2.70
C ILE A 243 6.39 -24.19 2.69
N LYS A 244 5.93 -23.74 1.51
CA LYS A 244 4.66 -22.98 1.34
C LYS A 244 3.46 -23.58 2.10
N LYS A 245 3.25 -24.90 2.01
CA LYS A 245 2.14 -25.61 2.69
C LYS A 245 2.20 -25.47 4.22
N HIS A 246 3.39 -25.51 4.79
CA HIS A 246 3.58 -25.41 6.23
C HIS A 246 3.52 -23.96 6.72
N ARG A 247 4.03 -23.00 5.94
CA ARG A 247 3.87 -21.56 6.19
C ARG A 247 2.40 -21.17 6.30
N TYR A 248 1.60 -21.53 5.29
CA TYR A 248 0.15 -21.32 5.26
C TYR A 248 -0.54 -21.76 6.57
N ARG A 249 -0.24 -22.99 7.03
CA ARG A 249 -0.87 -23.55 8.22
C ARG A 249 -0.41 -22.82 9.48
N TYR A 250 0.89 -22.52 9.57
CA TYR A 250 1.47 -21.85 10.73
C TYR A 250 0.91 -20.44 10.90
N GLU A 251 0.96 -19.61 9.85
CA GLU A 251 0.46 -18.23 9.89
C GLU A 251 -1.04 -18.17 10.23
N ARG A 252 -1.87 -19.05 9.66
CA ARG A 252 -3.31 -19.12 9.99
C ARG A 252 -3.58 -19.64 11.40
N GLN A 253 -2.74 -20.54 11.93
CA GLN A 253 -2.82 -20.94 13.33
C GLN A 253 -2.47 -19.75 14.24
N THR A 254 -1.47 -18.95 13.90
CA THR A 254 -1.10 -17.74 14.63
C THR A 254 -2.23 -16.70 14.60
N ASP A 255 -2.82 -16.42 13.42
CA ASP A 255 -3.98 -15.53 13.31
C ASP A 255 -5.14 -16.06 14.19
N LEU A 256 -5.39 -17.37 14.18
CA LEU A 256 -6.47 -17.99 14.97
C LEU A 256 -6.23 -17.90 16.48
N LYS A 257 -5.01 -18.14 16.95
CA LYS A 257 -4.65 -17.95 18.37
C LYS A 257 -4.78 -16.49 18.78
N THR A 258 -4.33 -15.57 17.93
CA THR A 258 -4.45 -14.12 18.16
C THR A 258 -5.92 -13.68 18.24
N LEU A 259 -6.78 -14.25 17.38
CA LEU A 259 -8.23 -14.08 17.42
C LEU A 259 -8.82 -14.62 18.73
N LEU A 260 -8.44 -15.83 19.14
CA LEU A 260 -8.87 -16.47 20.39
C LEU A 260 -8.42 -15.68 21.63
N ASN A 261 -7.31 -14.95 21.55
CA ASN A 261 -6.83 -14.05 22.59
C ASN A 261 -7.60 -12.71 22.64
N GLY A 262 -8.63 -12.53 21.81
CA GLY A 262 -9.53 -11.37 21.84
C GLY A 262 -9.11 -10.22 20.94
N TYR A 263 -8.15 -10.42 20.03
CA TYR A 263 -7.66 -9.36 19.11
C TYR A 263 -8.35 -9.38 17.73
N GLY A 264 -9.48 -10.07 17.58
CA GLY A 264 -10.16 -10.28 16.29
C GLY A 264 -10.51 -8.98 15.53
N ASN A 265 -11.06 -7.97 16.21
CA ASN A 265 -11.41 -6.69 15.55
C ASN A 265 -10.17 -5.94 15.05
N GLY A 266 -9.11 -5.89 15.86
CA GLY A 266 -7.85 -5.28 15.46
C GLY A 266 -7.17 -6.06 14.33
N LEU A 267 -7.28 -7.40 14.28
CA LEU A 267 -6.80 -8.18 13.15
C LEU A 267 -7.55 -7.82 11.85
N ILE A 268 -8.88 -7.69 11.90
CA ILE A 268 -9.67 -7.23 10.75
C ILE A 268 -9.18 -5.84 10.30
N SER A 269 -9.02 -4.91 11.25
CA SER A 269 -8.52 -3.55 11.01
C SER A 269 -7.14 -3.59 10.33
N TYR A 270 -6.23 -4.42 10.84
CA TYR A 270 -4.89 -4.60 10.27
C TYR A 270 -4.92 -5.17 8.86
N LYS A 271 -5.65 -6.26 8.60
CA LYS A 271 -5.72 -6.86 7.26
C LYS A 271 -6.32 -5.86 6.26
N ARG A 272 -7.39 -5.13 6.63
CA ARG A 272 -7.99 -4.09 5.76
C ARG A 272 -7.01 -2.96 5.46
N TRP A 273 -6.29 -2.47 6.47
CA TRP A 273 -5.26 -1.45 6.28
C TRP A 273 -4.13 -1.97 5.38
N GLN A 274 -3.60 -3.16 5.66
CA GLN A 274 -2.52 -3.78 4.90
C GLN A 274 -2.90 -4.04 3.45
N TYR A 275 -4.09 -4.58 3.18
CA TYR A 275 -4.50 -4.99 1.83
C TYR A 275 -4.53 -3.84 0.83
N ARG A 276 -4.79 -2.61 1.28
CA ARG A 276 -4.78 -1.41 0.42
C ARG A 276 -3.37 -0.98 0.01
N LEU A 277 -2.34 -1.50 0.68
CA LEU A 277 -0.94 -1.14 0.47
C LEU A 277 -0.18 -2.17 -0.38
N LEU A 278 -0.78 -3.34 -0.62
CA LEU A 278 -0.14 -4.45 -1.31
C LEU A 278 -0.41 -4.43 -2.82
N SER A 279 0.54 -4.95 -3.59
CA SER A 279 0.29 -5.30 -5.00
C SER A 279 -0.76 -6.42 -5.10
N SER A 280 -1.32 -6.63 -6.30
CA SER A 280 -2.26 -7.73 -6.54
C SER A 280 -1.67 -9.11 -6.23
N ASP A 281 -0.40 -9.30 -6.57
CA ASP A 281 0.30 -10.58 -6.39
C ASP A 281 0.60 -10.82 -4.90
N ASP A 282 1.07 -9.80 -4.18
CA ASP A 282 1.31 -9.90 -2.74
C ASP A 282 0.01 -10.12 -1.98
N LEU A 283 -1.06 -9.43 -2.39
CA LEU A 283 -2.39 -9.59 -1.79
C LEU A 283 -2.88 -11.03 -1.95
N LYS A 284 -2.68 -11.64 -3.12
CA LYS A 284 -3.03 -13.05 -3.36
C LYS A 284 -2.26 -13.97 -2.41
N VAL A 285 -0.94 -13.80 -2.30
CA VAL A 285 -0.08 -14.59 -1.41
C VAL A 285 -0.47 -14.39 0.06
N LYS A 286 -0.85 -13.18 0.48
CA LYS A 286 -1.33 -12.91 1.85
C LYS A 286 -2.68 -13.57 2.12
N ARG A 287 -3.64 -13.50 1.19
CA ARG A 287 -4.95 -14.15 1.35
C ARG A 287 -4.86 -15.67 1.42
N GLU A 288 -3.86 -16.26 0.75
CA GLU A 288 -3.56 -17.68 0.91
C GLU A 288 -3.02 -17.94 2.32
N ASN A 289 -1.94 -17.28 2.73
CA ASN A 289 -1.21 -17.65 3.95
C ASN A 289 -1.86 -17.20 5.26
N TYR A 290 -2.81 -16.28 5.26
CA TYR A 290 -3.38 -15.67 6.48
C TYR A 290 -4.90 -15.76 6.49
N LEU A 291 -5.53 -15.64 7.67
CA LEU A 291 -6.98 -15.47 7.76
C LEU A 291 -7.36 -14.11 7.15
N THR A 292 -8.32 -14.14 6.23
CA THR A 292 -8.93 -12.95 5.61
C THR A 292 -9.90 -12.27 6.59
N PRO A 293 -10.24 -10.98 6.37
CA PRO A 293 -11.25 -10.29 7.17
C PRO A 293 -12.58 -11.07 7.30
N GLY A 294 -13.11 -11.60 6.20
CA GLY A 294 -14.37 -12.33 6.21
C GLY A 294 -14.29 -13.66 6.97
N GLU A 295 -13.14 -14.33 6.95
CA GLU A 295 -12.92 -15.53 7.76
C GLU A 295 -12.87 -15.19 9.25
N ILE A 296 -12.15 -14.12 9.62
CA ILE A 296 -12.06 -13.64 11.01
C ILE A 296 -13.45 -13.25 11.51
N GLU A 297 -14.24 -12.52 10.73
CA GLU A 297 -15.62 -12.13 11.07
C GLU A 297 -16.52 -13.36 11.28
N LEU A 298 -16.44 -14.36 10.40
CA LEU A 298 -17.20 -15.60 10.53
C LEU A 298 -16.84 -16.35 11.82
N ILE A 299 -15.54 -16.55 12.07
CA ILE A 299 -15.04 -17.26 13.25
C ILE A 299 -15.44 -16.49 14.52
N HIS A 300 -15.28 -15.17 14.52
CA HIS A 300 -15.67 -14.31 15.64
C HIS A 300 -17.17 -14.43 15.93
N LYS A 301 -18.04 -14.36 14.91
CA LYS A 301 -19.49 -14.51 15.06
C LYS A 301 -19.88 -15.87 15.64
N LYS A 302 -19.15 -16.93 15.29
CA LYS A 302 -19.41 -18.31 15.76
C LYS A 302 -18.67 -18.66 17.05
N MET A 303 -17.81 -17.78 17.57
CA MET A 303 -16.95 -18.07 18.71
C MET A 303 -17.74 -18.57 19.92
N LYS A 304 -18.82 -17.86 20.29
CA LYS A 304 -19.63 -18.20 21.47
C LYS A 304 -20.27 -19.59 21.43
N THR A 305 -20.58 -20.11 20.24
CA THR A 305 -21.33 -21.37 20.09
C THR A 305 -20.48 -22.53 19.58
N LYS A 306 -19.31 -22.25 19.02
CA LYS A 306 -18.44 -23.26 18.38
C LYS A 306 -16.99 -23.20 18.87
N GLU A 307 -16.71 -22.58 20.02
CA GLU A 307 -15.34 -22.38 20.53
C GLU A 307 -14.51 -23.67 20.55
N ALA A 308 -15.05 -24.77 21.09
CA ALA A 308 -14.34 -26.04 21.15
C ALA A 308 -13.94 -26.57 19.75
N ARG A 309 -14.83 -26.42 18.76
CA ARG A 309 -14.58 -26.81 17.35
C ARG A 309 -13.55 -25.87 16.72
N ILE A 310 -13.64 -24.57 16.98
CA ILE A 310 -12.64 -23.58 16.53
C ILE A 310 -11.25 -23.92 17.11
N ARG A 311 -11.15 -24.22 18.40
CA ARG A 311 -9.90 -24.63 19.05
C ARG A 311 -9.36 -25.94 18.47
N LYS A 312 -10.22 -26.89 18.09
CA LYS A 312 -9.82 -28.14 17.42
C LYS A 312 -9.11 -27.90 16.08
N ALA A 313 -9.40 -26.79 15.38
CA ALA A 313 -8.68 -26.44 14.14
C ALA A 313 -7.18 -26.16 14.38
N LEU A 314 -6.77 -25.79 15.60
CA LEU A 314 -5.37 -25.56 15.95
C LEU A 314 -4.54 -26.86 15.88
N SER A 315 -5.10 -28.02 16.23
CA SER A 315 -4.40 -29.31 16.13
C SER A 315 -4.75 -30.06 14.84
N GLY A 316 -5.93 -29.83 14.27
CA GLY A 316 -6.46 -30.57 13.12
C GLY A 316 -6.13 -29.99 11.73
N ARG A 317 -7.04 -30.22 10.78
CA ARG A 317 -7.01 -29.61 9.44
C ARG A 317 -7.43 -28.15 9.54
N MET A 318 -6.56 -27.23 9.12
CA MET A 318 -6.86 -25.79 9.05
C MET A 318 -7.65 -25.47 7.76
N PRO A 319 -8.91 -24.99 7.85
CA PRO A 319 -9.69 -24.58 6.68
C PRO A 319 -8.96 -23.52 5.85
N LYS A 320 -8.98 -23.64 4.52
CA LYS A 320 -8.19 -22.80 3.59
C LYS A 320 -8.79 -21.50 3.13
N ASN A 321 -10.11 -21.39 3.22
CA ASN A 321 -10.83 -20.24 2.75
C ASN A 321 -12.14 -20.12 3.54
N LEU A 322 -12.89 -19.06 3.26
CA LEU A 322 -14.16 -18.77 3.91
C LEU A 322 -15.17 -19.91 3.78
N GLU A 323 -15.20 -20.60 2.64
CA GLU A 323 -16.16 -21.67 2.40
C GLU A 323 -15.82 -22.93 3.22
N GLU A 324 -14.54 -23.33 3.23
CA GLU A 324 -14.09 -24.41 4.12
C GLU A 324 -14.35 -24.07 5.59
N TRP A 325 -14.27 -22.78 6.00
CA TRP A 325 -14.64 -22.37 7.36
C TRP A 325 -16.15 -22.47 7.63
N ARG A 326 -17.01 -22.17 6.66
CA ARG A 326 -18.47 -22.34 6.80
C ARG A 326 -18.81 -23.81 6.99
N GLU A 327 -18.30 -24.67 6.11
CA GLU A 327 -18.46 -26.12 6.23
C GLU A 327 -17.91 -26.64 7.57
N TYR A 328 -16.72 -26.17 7.95
CA TYR A 328 -16.09 -26.58 9.20
C TYR A 328 -16.84 -26.12 10.46
N LEU A 329 -17.68 -25.08 10.39
CA LEU A 329 -18.38 -24.54 11.57
C LEU A 329 -19.88 -24.83 11.61
N ASN A 330 -20.46 -25.30 10.51
CA ASN A 330 -21.78 -25.93 10.48
C ASN A 330 -21.70 -27.22 11.30
#